data_AF-A0AB39BPH7-F1
#
_entry.id   AF-A0AB39BPH7-F1
#
_cell.length_a   1.000
_cell.length_b   1.000
_cell.length_c   1.000
_cell.angle_alpha   90.00
_cell.angle_beta   90.00
_cell.angle_gamma   90.00
#
_symmetry.space_group_name_H-M   'P 1'
#
loop_
_entity.id
_entity.type
_entity.pdbx_description
1 polymer ?
#
loop_
_entity_poly.entity_id
_entity_poly.type
_entity_poly.pdbx_seq_one_letter_code
_entity_poly.pdbx_strand_id
1 'polypeptide(L)'
;MNTLKKITEKIYTWFALLTMGLGFFVALVFIVSLLIGGSAGESLAVLSGKMMTWGIRLATIATIAGILNIYLSKQHTLTMNVQNSEDIEVPTNEQRM
;
A
#
# COMPACT_ATOMS: atom_id res chain seq x y z
N MET A 1 -2.50 18.94 12.00
CA MET A 1 -1.69 18.22 10.97
C MET A 1 -1.75 16.69 11.09
N ASN A 2 -2.29 16.11 12.18
CA ASN A 2 -2.32 14.65 12.40
C ASN A 2 -3.57 13.96 11.81
N THR A 3 -4.68 14.69 11.67
CA THR A 3 -5.95 14.12 11.19
C THR A 3 -5.96 13.89 9.68
N LEU A 4 -5.43 14.86 8.90
CA LEU A 4 -5.31 14.73 7.44
C LEU A 4 -4.45 13.53 7.06
N LYS A 5 -3.29 13.34 7.71
CA LYS A 5 -2.43 12.17 7.46
C LYS A 5 -3.12 10.84 7.72
N LYS A 6 -3.81 10.70 8.86
CA LYS A 6 -4.55 9.48 9.20
C LYS A 6 -5.67 9.17 8.21
N ILE A 7 -6.33 10.21 7.66
CA ILE A 7 -7.38 10.06 6.66
C ILE A 7 -6.78 9.62 5.32
N THR A 8 -5.71 10.26 4.86
CA THR A 8 -5.05 9.90 3.59
C THR A 8 -4.44 8.49 3.64
N GLU A 9 -3.86 8.11 4.78
CA GLU A 9 -3.32 6.77 5.01
C GLU A 9 -4.43 5.70 5.00
N LYS A 10 -5.52 5.90 5.74
CA LYS A 10 -6.69 5.00 5.70
C LYS A 10 -7.25 4.85 4.29
N ILE A 11 -7.39 5.96 3.56
CA ILE A 11 -7.90 5.96 2.19
C ILE A 11 -6.96 5.19 1.27
N TYR A 12 -5.65 5.44 1.34
CA TYR A 12 -4.66 4.71 0.56
C TYR A 12 -4.73 3.21 0.83
N THR A 13 -4.71 2.79 2.09
CA THR A 13 -4.81 1.37 2.46
C THR A 13 -6.11 0.74 1.95
N TRP A 14 -7.24 1.46 2.02
CA TRP A 14 -8.52 0.97 1.52
C TRP A 14 -8.52 0.81 0.00
N PHE A 15 -7.98 1.78 -0.73
CA PHE A 15 -7.82 1.71 -2.18
C PHE A 15 -6.85 0.60 -2.61
N ALA A 16 -5.74 0.43 -1.89
CA ALA A 16 -4.79 -0.65 -2.14
C ALA A 16 -5.45 -2.02 -1.95
N LEU A 17 -6.20 -2.20 -0.85
CA LEU A 17 -6.91 -3.44 -0.56
C LEU A 17 -8.00 -3.73 -1.62
N LEU A 18 -8.75 -2.70 -2.03
CA LEU A 18 -9.76 -2.82 -3.08
C LEU A 18 -9.14 -3.23 -4.43
N THR A 19 -8.02 -2.59 -4.80
CA THR A 19 -7.28 -2.88 -6.03
C THR A 19 -6.73 -4.31 -6.03
N MET A 20 -6.17 -4.75 -4.90
CA MET A 20 -5.64 -6.09 -4.75
C MET A 20 -6.75 -7.15 -4.85
N GLY A 21 -7.91 -6.90 -4.23
CA GLY A 21 -9.09 -7.76 -4.34
C GLY A 21 -9.65 -7.83 -5.76
N LEU A 22 -9.69 -6.71 -6.48
CA LEU A 22 -10.11 -6.67 -7.88
C LEU A 22 -9.16 -7.48 -8.77
N GLY A 23 -7.84 -7.33 -8.58
CA GLY A 23 -6.84 -8.11 -9.32
C GLY A 23 -6.98 -9.62 -9.07
N PHE A 24 -7.22 -10.01 -7.82
CA PHE A 24 -7.47 -11.40 -7.47
C PHE A 24 -8.75 -11.96 -8.12
N PHE A 25 -9.85 -11.19 -8.09
CA PHE A 25 -11.10 -11.59 -8.72
C PHE A 25 -10.95 -11.77 -10.24
N VAL A 26 -10.31 -10.82 -10.92
CA VAL A 26 -10.01 -10.92 -12.36
C VAL A 26 -9.17 -12.15 -12.68
N ALA A 27 -8.18 -12.48 -11.85
CA ALA A 27 -7.37 -13.68 -12.04
C ALA A 27 -8.21 -14.97 -11.97
N LEU A 28 -9.17 -15.05 -11.06
CA LEU A 28 -10.09 -16.19 -10.99
C LEU A 28 -10.96 -16.31 -12.24
N VAL A 29 -11.56 -15.20 -12.70
CA VAL A 29 -12.41 -15.20 -13.91
C VAL A 29 -11.58 -15.59 -15.14
N PHE A 30 -10.32 -15.15 -15.20
CA PHE A 30 -9.39 -15.53 -16.27
C PHE A 30 -9.03 -17.02 -16.24
N ILE A 31 -8.81 -17.60 -15.06
CA ILE A 31 -8.59 -19.06 -14.93
C ILE A 31 -9.84 -19.83 -15.38
N VAL A 32 -11.03 -19.40 -14.96
CA VAL A 32 -12.30 -20.02 -15.39
C VAL A 32 -12.47 -19.92 -16.90
N SER A 33 -12.10 -18.79 -17.52
CA SER A 33 -12.19 -18.64 -18.97
C SER A 33 -11.26 -19.59 -19.71
N LEU A 34 -10.05 -19.84 -19.17
CA LEU A 34 -9.12 -20.84 -19.71
C LEU A 34 -9.66 -22.27 -19.60
N LEU A 35 -10.36 -22.60 -18.51
CA LEU A 35 -10.94 -23.93 -18.31
C LEU A 35 -12.15 -24.21 -19.21
N ILE A 36 -13.01 -23.21 -19.43
CA ILE A 36 -14.19 -23.36 -20.30
C ILE A 36 -13.75 -23.47 -21.78
N GLY A 37 -12.82 -22.60 -22.21
CA GLY A 37 -12.38 -22.54 -23.60
C GLY A 37 -13.49 -22.20 -24.60
N GLY A 38 -13.17 -22.27 -25.89
CA GLY A 38 -14.11 -21.96 -26.98
C GLY A 38 -14.55 -20.49 -27.02
N SER A 39 -15.63 -20.21 -27.75
CA SER A 39 -16.15 -18.84 -27.94
C SER A 39 -16.64 -18.20 -26.64
N ALA A 40 -17.21 -19.01 -25.73
CA ALA A 40 -17.64 -18.54 -24.41
C ALA A 40 -16.45 -18.13 -23.53
N GLY A 41 -15.40 -18.96 -23.47
CA GLY A 41 -14.17 -18.65 -22.73
C GLY A 41 -13.44 -17.43 -23.30
N GLU A 42 -13.39 -17.27 -24.63
CA GLU A 42 -12.81 -16.09 -25.27
C GLU A 42 -13.52 -14.79 -24.83
N SER A 43 -14.86 -14.79 -24.81
CA SER A 43 -15.63 -13.62 -24.39
C SER A 43 -15.38 -13.22 -22.93
N LEU A 44 -15.28 -14.22 -22.04
CA LEU A 44 -14.95 -13.99 -20.62
C LEU A 44 -13.51 -13.50 -20.45
N ALA A 45 -12.57 -14.03 -21.22
CA ALA A 45 -11.16 -13.60 -21.19
C ALA A 45 -11.03 -12.13 -21.62
N VAL A 46 -11.70 -11.74 -22.70
CA VAL A 46 -11.70 -10.35 -23.20
C VAL A 46 -12.37 -9.41 -22.20
N LEU A 47 -13.49 -9.81 -21.60
CA LEU A 47 -14.15 -9.02 -20.55
C LEU A 47 -13.25 -8.83 -19.33
N SER A 48 -12.60 -9.90 -18.88
CA SER A 48 -11.66 -9.89 -17.75
C SER A 48 -10.46 -8.98 -18.03
N GLY A 49 -9.90 -9.05 -19.24
CA GLY A 49 -8.81 -8.16 -19.66
C GLY A 49 -9.21 -6.69 -19.71
N LYS A 50 -10.44 -6.38 -20.17
CA LYS A 50 -10.98 -5.00 -20.15
C LYS A 50 -11.18 -4.48 -18.73
N MET A 51 -11.73 -5.29 -17.83
CA MET A 51 -11.87 -4.99 -16.40
C MET A 51 -10.50 -4.74 -15.76
N MET A 52 -9.52 -5.60 -16.04
CA MET A 52 -8.15 -5.47 -15.56
C MET A 52 -7.51 -4.15 -16.01
N THR A 53 -7.66 -3.80 -17.28
CA THR A 53 -7.11 -2.57 -17.85
C THR A 53 -7.68 -1.33 -17.15
N TRP A 54 -8.98 -1.32 -16.85
CA TRP A 54 -9.60 -0.25 -16.07
C TRP A 54 -9.10 -0.21 -14.63
N GLY A 55 -8.97 -1.38 -13.99
CA GLY A 55 -8.41 -1.51 -12.64
C GLY A 55 -6.99 -0.97 -12.54
N ILE A 56 -6.12 -1.32 -13.49
CA ILE A 56 -4.73 -0.83 -13.56
C ILE A 56 -4.70 0.68 -13.73
N ARG A 57 -5.55 1.27 -14.59
CA ARG A 57 -5.61 2.73 -14.77
C ARG A 57 -5.94 3.45 -13.46
N LEU A 58 -6.93 2.95 -12.71
CA LEU A 58 -7.28 3.52 -11.40
C LEU A 58 -6.14 3.34 -10.39
N ALA A 59 -5.51 2.17 -10.37
CA ALA A 59 -4.36 1.89 -9.51
C ALA A 59 -3.18 2.83 -9.79
N THR A 60 -2.90 3.12 -11.06
CA THR A 60 -1.85 4.05 -11.46
C THR A 60 -2.13 5.47 -10.96
N ILE A 61 -3.37 5.96 -11.10
CA ILE A 61 -3.77 7.29 -10.59
C ILE A 61 -3.62 7.35 -9.07
N ALA A 62 -4.10 6.33 -8.36
CA ALA A 62 -3.97 6.22 -6.90
C ALA A 62 -2.49 6.16 -6.46
N THR A 63 -1.66 5.45 -7.22
CA THR A 63 -0.21 5.33 -6.97
C THR A 63 0.49 6.68 -7.15
N ILE A 64 0.19 7.40 -8.23
CA ILE A 64 0.73 8.76 -8.45
C ILE A 64 0.31 9.69 -7.31
N ALA A 65 -0.96 9.69 -6.91
CA ALA A 65 -1.43 10.49 -5.78
C ALA A 65 -0.76 10.10 -4.46
N GLY A 66 -0.54 8.80 -4.22
CA GLY A 66 0.17 8.28 -3.06
C GLY A 66 1.63 8.73 -3.02
N ILE A 67 2.35 8.62 -4.15
CA ILE A 67 3.74 9.09 -4.27
C ILE A 67 3.81 10.60 -4.04
N LEU A 68 2.91 11.37 -4.65
CA LEU A 68 2.86 12.83 -4.48
C LEU A 68 2.63 13.20 -3.01
N ASN A 69 1.73 12.50 -2.33
CA ASN A 69 1.48 12.69 -0.90
C ASN A 69 2.70 12.34 -0.04
N ILE A 70 3.44 11.28 -0.37
CA ILE A 70 4.67 10.91 0.34
C ILE A 70 5.73 12.01 0.18
N TYR A 71 5.92 12.50 -1.05
CA TYR A 71 6.90 13.54 -1.36
C TYR A 71 6.57 14.88 -0.66
N LEU A 72 5.30 15.28 -0.66
CA LEU A 72 4.82 16.48 0.02
C LEU A 72 4.82 16.32 1.55
N SER A 73 4.53 15.13 2.07
CA SER A 73 4.47 14.86 3.51
C SER A 73 5.82 14.87 4.20
N LYS A 74 6.95 14.92 3.45
CA LYS A 74 8.34 14.99 3.95
C LYS A 74 8.53 14.20 5.25
N GLN A 75 7.95 13.00 5.36
CA GLN A 75 8.25 12.16 6.51
C GLN A 75 9.70 11.77 6.33
N HIS A 76 10.54 12.39 7.16
CA HIS A 76 11.94 12.08 7.34
C HIS A 76 12.06 10.57 7.51
N THR A 77 12.22 9.87 6.39
CA THR A 77 12.47 8.43 6.28
C THR A 77 13.80 8.03 6.93
N LEU A 78 14.49 9.00 7.55
CA LEU A 78 15.76 8.86 8.26
C LEU A 78 15.83 9.65 9.58
N THR A 79 14.75 10.26 10.08
CA THR A 79 14.74 10.66 11.49
C THR A 79 14.15 9.50 12.27
N MET A 80 14.98 8.47 12.41
CA MET A 80 15.06 7.72 13.65
C MET A 80 15.10 8.81 14.73
N ASN A 81 13.98 9.04 15.41
CA ASN A 81 14.00 9.80 16.65
C ASN A 81 14.87 8.94 17.55
N VAL A 82 16.17 9.26 17.58
CA VAL A 82 17.04 8.87 18.66
C VAL A 82 16.42 9.59 19.84
N GLN A 83 15.40 8.95 20.42
CA GLN A 83 14.95 9.27 21.74
C GLN A 83 16.16 8.95 22.58
N ASN A 84 16.97 9.98 22.79
CA ASN A 84 18.03 10.01 23.76
C ASN A 84 17.34 9.64 25.06
N SER A 85 17.46 8.36 25.44
CA SER A 85 17.19 7.90 26.78
C SER A 85 18.25 8.56 27.63
N GLU A 86 17.92 9.77 28.07
CA GLU A 86 18.47 10.39 29.27
C GLU A 86 18.42 9.37 30.42
N ASP A 87 19.45 9.46 31.25
CA ASP A 87 19.59 8.86 32.58
C ASP A 87 19.85 7.34 32.66
N ILE A 88 21.08 6.96 32.29
CA ILE A 88 21.79 5.97 33.11
C ILE A 88 22.69 6.74 34.07
N GLU A 89 22.14 7.07 35.24
CA GLU A 89 22.90 7.48 36.42
C GLU A 89 23.87 6.34 36.76
N VAL A 90 25.15 6.52 36.44
CA VAL A 90 26.21 5.60 36.88
C VAL A 90 26.41 5.86 38.37
N PRO A 91 26.18 4.87 39.26
CA PRO A 91 26.35 5.09 40.69
C PRO A 91 27.81 5.44 40.94
N THR A 92 28.01 6.64 41.49
CA THR A 92 29.29 7.08 42.04
C THR A 92 29.59 6.22 43.26
N ASN A 93 30.27 5.10 43.05
CA ASN A 93 30.94 4.38 44.13
C ASN A 93 32.38 4.08 43.75
N GLU A 94 33.19 5.13 43.72
CA GLU A 94 34.65 5.00 43.81
C GLU A 94 35.25 6.19 44.57
N GLN A 95 34.67 6.48 45.74
CA GLN A 95 35.22 7.40 46.73
C GLN A 95 35.18 6.71 48.11
N ARG A 96 35.81 5.54 48.22
CA ARG A 96 36.27 4.92 49.47
C ARG A 96 37.01 3.61 49.20
N MET A 97 38.31 3.72 48.96
CA MET A 97 39.38 2.99 49.67
C MET A 97 40.74 3.44 49.16
#